data_AF-A0A847CUP5-F1
#
_entry.id   AF-A0A847CUP5-F1
#
_cell.length_a   1.000
_cell.length_b   1.000
_cell.length_c   1.000
_cell.angle_alpha   90.00
_cell.angle_beta   90.00
_cell.angle_gamma   90.00
#
_symmetry.space_group_name_H-M   'P 1'
#
loop_
_entity.id
_entity.type
_entity.pdbx_description
1 polymer ?
#
loop_
_entity_poly.entity_id
_entity_poly.type
_entity_poly.pdbx_seq_one_letter_code
_entity_poly.pdbx_strand_id
1 'polypeptide(L)'
;MTDQKKTSGFLGWVERVGNKIPHPFMLFLYLLLFVGFVSLALNLMGIGEVNPSTGEAFVIKSIFSGEGMTYALTNMVKNFVGFAPLGLILTMTLGLGLAEDVGFMGAFMKSTILGAPDWAVVFMVMFIGICGNIASDAAIVIIPPLAGIIFMYLGKHPLAGIAAGYAG
;
A
#
# COMPACT_ATOMS: atom_id res chain seq x y z
N MET A 1 -27.82 -5.47 17.75
CA MET A 1 -27.45 -6.70 17.02
C MET A 1 -27.88 -6.51 15.58
N THR A 2 -27.05 -5.86 14.78
CA THR A 2 -27.42 -5.42 13.43
C THR A 2 -27.33 -6.59 12.46
N ASP A 3 -28.47 -6.89 11.85
CA ASP A 3 -28.70 -7.91 10.84
C ASP A 3 -27.76 -7.69 9.64
N GLN A 4 -26.75 -8.54 9.50
CA GLN A 4 -25.82 -8.57 8.36
C GLN A 4 -26.58 -9.10 7.15
N LYS A 5 -27.24 -8.19 6.43
CA LYS A 5 -27.87 -8.45 5.14
C LYS A 5 -26.80 -8.97 4.18
N LYS A 6 -26.75 -10.29 3.95
CA LYS A 6 -25.84 -10.93 2.98
C LYS A 6 -25.96 -10.18 1.65
N THR A 7 -24.91 -9.45 1.29
CA THR A 7 -24.78 -8.82 -0.01
C THR A 7 -24.89 -9.93 -1.07
N SER A 8 -25.92 -9.89 -1.90
CA SER A 8 -26.14 -10.88 -2.96
C SER A 8 -25.66 -10.34 -4.31
N GLY A 9 -25.23 -11.22 -5.22
CA GLY A 9 -24.73 -10.83 -6.54
C GLY A 9 -23.23 -10.52 -6.57
N PHE A 10 -22.82 -9.64 -7.49
CA PHE A 10 -21.41 -9.29 -7.74
C PHE A 10 -20.71 -8.74 -6.50
N LEU A 11 -21.34 -7.82 -5.77
CA LEU A 11 -20.76 -7.21 -4.57
C LEU A 11 -20.48 -8.25 -3.47
N GLY A 12 -21.40 -9.21 -3.29
CA GLY A 12 -21.19 -10.31 -2.35
C GLY A 12 -20.16 -11.33 -2.80
N TRP A 13 -19.85 -11.41 -4.09
CA TRP A 13 -18.70 -12.18 -4.58
C TRP A 13 -17.39 -11.46 -4.26
N VAL A 14 -17.30 -10.15 -4.54
CA VAL A 14 -16.13 -9.32 -4.21
C VAL A 14 -15.81 -9.37 -2.72
N GLU A 15 -16.83 -9.21 -1.86
CA GLU A 15 -16.68 -9.29 -0.40
C GLU A 15 -16.15 -10.65 0.05
N ARG A 16 -16.71 -11.75 -0.49
CA ARG A 16 -16.27 -13.12 -0.16
C ARG A 16 -14.84 -13.40 -0.61
N VAL A 17 -14.44 -12.92 -1.78
CA VAL A 17 -13.08 -13.10 -2.29
C VAL A 17 -12.09 -12.24 -1.49
N GLY A 18 -12.43 -10.96 -1.26
CA GLY A 18 -11.59 -10.04 -0.48
C GLY A 18 -11.34 -10.54 0.93
N ASN A 19 -12.38 -11.01 1.64
CA ASN A 19 -12.26 -11.55 3.00
C ASN A 19 -11.47 -12.87 3.09
N LYS A 20 -11.23 -13.54 1.96
CA LYS A 20 -10.45 -14.78 1.91
C LYS A 20 -8.95 -14.54 1.80
N ILE A 21 -8.52 -13.34 1.38
CA ILE A 21 -7.11 -13.01 1.23
C ILE A 21 -6.52 -12.83 2.64
N PRO A 22 -5.54 -13.67 3.05
CA PRO A 22 -4.92 -13.53 4.36
C PRO A 22 -4.07 -12.27 4.41
N HIS A 23 -3.83 -11.77 5.63
CA HIS A 23 -3.02 -10.57 5.87
C HIS A 23 -1.69 -10.63 5.09
N PRO A 24 -1.22 -9.54 4.45
CA PRO A 24 -0.01 -9.55 3.61
C PRO A 24 1.22 -10.20 4.24
N PHE A 25 1.44 -9.98 5.53
CA PHE A 25 2.49 -10.68 6.29
C PHE A 25 2.41 -12.21 6.20
N MET A 26 1.21 -12.78 6.33
CA MET A 26 1.00 -14.22 6.24
C MET A 26 1.24 -14.73 4.81
N LEU A 27 0.89 -13.95 3.78
CA LEU A 27 1.20 -14.29 2.40
C LEU A 27 2.71 -14.44 2.18
N PHE A 28 3.51 -13.50 2.67
CA PHE A 28 4.98 -13.59 2.58
C PHE A 28 5.54 -14.75 3.41
N LEU A 29 4.97 -15.03 4.58
CA LEU A 29 5.36 -16.19 5.39
C LEU A 29 5.07 -17.51 4.66
N TYR A 30 3.89 -17.65 4.07
CA TYR A 30 3.52 -18.82 3.27
C TYR A 30 4.43 -18.95 2.04
N LEU A 31 4.76 -17.85 1.37
CA LEU A 31 5.68 -17.87 0.23
C LEU A 31 7.09 -18.30 0.66
N LEU A 32 7.60 -17.79 1.78
CA LEU A 32 8.90 -18.17 2.33
C LEU A 32 8.95 -19.66 2.66
N LEU A 33 7.93 -20.19 3.34
CA LEU A 33 7.83 -21.61 3.65
C LEU A 33 7.71 -22.45 2.39
N PHE A 34 6.86 -22.04 1.45
CA PHE A 34 6.66 -22.72 0.17
C PHE A 34 7.98 -22.83 -0.61
N VAL A 35 8.69 -21.71 -0.80
CA VAL A 35 10.01 -21.69 -1.46
C VAL A 35 11.02 -22.52 -0.68
N GLY A 36 11.00 -22.47 0.66
CA GLY A 36 11.83 -23.32 1.51
C GLY A 36 11.62 -24.82 1.23
N PHE A 37 10.37 -25.28 1.25
CA PHE A 37 10.04 -26.69 1.01
C PHE A 37 10.32 -27.13 -0.43
N VAL A 38 10.04 -26.28 -1.41
CA VAL A 38 10.38 -26.55 -2.82
C VAL A 38 11.89 -26.65 -2.99
N SER A 39 12.66 -25.72 -2.42
CA SER A 39 14.13 -25.77 -2.47
C SER A 39 14.71 -27.03 -1.82
N LEU A 40 14.07 -27.53 -0.76
CA LEU A 40 14.44 -28.80 -0.12
C LEU A 40 14.15 -29.99 -1.02
N ALA A 41 12.94 -30.09 -1.58
CA ALA A 41 12.56 -31.18 -2.45
C ALA A 41 13.46 -31.27 -3.69
N LEU A 42 13.75 -30.13 -4.34
CA LEU A 42 14.61 -30.07 -5.52
C LEU A 42 16.08 -30.38 -5.20
N ASN A 43 16.58 -29.92 -4.04
CA ASN A 43 17.93 -30.25 -3.57
C ASN A 43 18.08 -31.76 -3.29
N LEU A 44 17.08 -32.40 -2.69
CA LEU A 44 17.08 -33.85 -2.45
C LEU A 44 17.03 -34.68 -3.74
N MET A 45 16.38 -34.17 -4.78
CA MET A 45 16.37 -34.78 -6.12
C MET A 45 17.69 -34.59 -6.87
N GLY A 46 18.66 -33.84 -6.32
CA GLY A 46 19.95 -33.60 -6.95
C GLY A 46 19.84 -32.80 -8.25
N ILE A 47 18.76 -32.04 -8.42
CA ILE A 47 18.53 -31.25 -9.64
C ILE A 47 19.53 -30.10 -9.65
N GLY A 48 20.44 -30.16 -10.62
CA GLY A 48 21.38 -29.11 -10.94
C GLY A 48 21.32 -28.79 -12.43
N GLU A 49 21.41 -27.51 -12.76
CA GLU A 49 21.48 -27.05 -14.15
C GLU A 49 22.84 -26.40 -14.39
N VAL A 50 23.37 -26.57 -15.60
CA VAL A 50 24.57 -25.85 -16.02
C VAL A 50 24.14 -24.46 -16.44
N ASN A 51 24.71 -23.42 -15.83
CA ASN A 51 24.41 -22.05 -16.20
C ASN A 51 24.89 -21.81 -17.65
N PRO A 52 23.99 -21.49 -18.60
CA PRO A 52 24.36 -21.35 -20.02
C PRO A 52 25.28 -20.15 -20.27
N SER A 53 25.37 -19.20 -19.35
CA SER A 53 26.19 -18.00 -19.47
C SER A 53 27.61 -18.17 -18.89
N THR A 54 27.81 -19.07 -17.92
CA THR A 54 29.10 -19.25 -17.23
C THR A 54 29.69 -20.65 -17.38
N GLY A 55 28.90 -21.64 -17.83
CA GLY A 55 29.34 -23.03 -17.98
C GLY A 55 29.52 -23.79 -16.65
N GLU A 56 29.23 -23.16 -15.52
CA GLU A 56 29.35 -23.77 -14.20
C GLU A 56 28.08 -24.52 -13.81
N ALA A 57 28.24 -25.70 -13.19
CA ALA A 57 27.13 -26.46 -12.64
C ALA A 57 26.56 -25.75 -11.40
N PHE A 58 25.30 -25.31 -11.47
CA PHE A 58 24.58 -24.71 -10.36
C PHE A 58 23.75 -25.77 -9.66
N VAL A 59 24.07 -26.05 -8.38
CA VAL A 59 23.29 -26.95 -7.53
C VAL A 59 22.32 -26.11 -6.71
N ILE A 60 21.04 -26.49 -6.72
CA ILE A 60 20.01 -25.84 -5.90
C ILE A 60 20.40 -26.01 -4.43
N LYS A 61 20.55 -24.91 -3.67
CA LYS A 61 20.82 -24.96 -2.23
C LYS A 61 19.54 -24.75 -1.43
N SER A 62 19.20 -25.73 -0.60
CA SER A 62 18.05 -25.63 0.30
C SER A 62 18.34 -24.70 1.49
N ILE A 63 17.38 -23.85 1.86
CA ILE A 63 17.45 -23.01 3.08
C ILE A 63 17.47 -23.86 4.35
N PHE A 64 16.88 -25.06 4.32
CA PHE A 64 16.86 -25.98 5.45
C PHE A 64 18.15 -26.81 5.62
N SER A 65 19.14 -26.64 4.74
CA SER A 65 20.48 -27.22 4.91
C SER A 65 21.28 -26.45 5.96
N GLY A 66 22.34 -27.05 6.51
CA GLY A 66 23.23 -26.37 7.47
C GLY A 66 23.79 -25.05 6.92
N GLU A 67 24.30 -25.06 5.68
CA GLU A 67 24.76 -23.85 4.99
C GLU A 67 23.63 -22.84 4.75
N GLY A 68 22.45 -23.31 4.33
CA GLY A 68 21.29 -22.47 4.04
C GLY A 68 20.77 -21.75 5.29
N MET A 69 20.78 -22.42 6.44
CA MET A 69 20.34 -21.83 7.70
C MET A 69 21.35 -20.83 8.24
N THR A 70 22.66 -21.12 8.12
CA THR A 70 23.70 -20.14 8.41
C THR A 70 23.57 -18.93 7.50
N TYR A 71 23.34 -19.12 6.20
CA TYR A 71 23.13 -18.03 5.24
C TYR A 71 21.91 -17.18 5.62
N ALA A 72 20.77 -17.82 5.93
CA ALA A 72 19.54 -17.13 6.30
C ALA A 72 19.73 -16.27 7.55
N LEU A 73 20.35 -16.82 8.60
CA LEU A 73 20.56 -16.08 9.86
C LEU A 73 21.60 -14.96 9.72
N THR A 74 22.70 -15.20 8.98
CA THR A 74 23.77 -14.19 8.82
C THR A 74 23.37 -13.06 7.88
N ASN A 75 22.53 -13.31 6.87
CA ASN A 75 22.11 -12.29 5.90
C ASN A 75 20.75 -11.66 6.22
N MET A 76 20.00 -12.15 7.23
CA MET A 76 18.66 -11.64 7.55
C MET A 76 18.61 -10.11 7.70
N VAL A 77 19.47 -9.55 8.56
CA VAL A 77 19.53 -8.11 8.83
C VAL A 77 19.99 -7.35 7.58
N LYS A 78 20.99 -7.89 6.87
CA LYS A 78 21.51 -7.27 5.64
C LYS A 78 20.46 -7.21 4.54
N ASN A 79 19.66 -8.26 4.37
CA ASN A 79 18.56 -8.32 3.41
C ASN A 79 17.43 -7.37 3.79
N PHE A 80 17.11 -7.26 5.10
CA PHE A 80 16.10 -6.33 5.60
C PHE A 80 16.51 -4.87 5.38
N VAL A 81 17.71 -4.49 5.83
CA VAL A 81 18.21 -3.10 5.72
C VAL A 81 18.58 -2.74 4.27
N GLY A 82 19.06 -3.71 3.48
CA GLY A 82 19.42 -3.54 2.08
C GLY A 82 18.22 -3.48 1.12
N PHE A 83 17.00 -3.67 1.62
CA PHE A 83 15.79 -3.55 0.81
C PHE A 83 15.56 -2.08 0.45
N ALA A 84 15.88 -1.70 -0.80
CA ALA A 84 15.87 -0.30 -1.25
C ALA A 84 14.57 0.48 -0.92
N PRO A 85 13.36 -0.10 -1.02
CA PRO A 85 12.14 0.61 -0.64
C PRO A 85 12.05 0.98 0.85
N LEU A 86 12.67 0.21 1.75
CA LEU A 86 12.63 0.46 3.19
C LEU A 86 13.25 1.83 3.53
N GLY A 87 14.44 2.11 3.00
CA GLY A 87 15.14 3.36 3.25
C GLY A 87 14.36 4.57 2.74
N LEU A 88 13.79 4.46 1.54
CA LEU A 88 12.99 5.50 0.89
C LEU A 88 11.74 5.84 1.73
N ILE A 89 10.98 4.82 2.12
CA ILE A 89 9.73 5.01 2.86
C ILE A 89 9.99 5.62 4.23
N LEU A 90 11.03 5.18 4.95
CA LEU A 90 11.36 5.73 6.27
C LEU A 90 11.75 7.21 6.19
N THR A 91 12.59 7.59 5.22
CA THR A 91 12.98 9.01 5.05
C THR A 91 11.80 9.88 4.62
N MET A 92 10.94 9.40 3.71
CA MET A 92 9.73 10.11 3.32
C MET A 92 8.76 10.28 4.48
N THR A 93 8.53 9.23 5.27
CA THR A 93 7.60 9.26 6.42
C THR A 93 8.07 10.24 7.49
N LEU A 94 9.38 10.39 7.71
CA LEU A 94 9.92 11.39 8.62
C LEU A 94 9.62 12.83 8.16
N GLY A 95 9.80 13.12 6.87
CA GLY A 95 9.49 14.44 6.31
C GLY A 95 7.99 14.75 6.32
N LEU A 96 7.17 13.76 5.96
CA LEU A 96 5.72 13.86 5.99
C LEU A 96 5.18 14.03 7.41
N GLY A 97 5.68 13.25 8.38
CA GLY A 97 5.30 13.36 9.78
C GLY A 97 5.55 14.76 10.34
N LEU A 98 6.73 15.35 10.04
CA LEU A 98 7.02 16.72 10.44
C LEU A 98 6.06 17.73 9.79
N ALA A 99 5.79 17.59 8.48
CA ALA A 99 4.89 18.48 7.75
C ALA A 99 3.45 18.39 8.28
N GLU A 100 3.02 17.22 8.73
CA GLU A 100 1.71 17.00 9.33
C GLU A 100 1.63 17.56 10.75
N ASP A 101 2.63 17.30 11.60
CA ASP A 101 2.65 17.74 12.99
C ASP A 101 2.65 19.27 13.14
N VAL A 102 3.29 20.00 12.21
CA VAL A 102 3.24 21.47 12.17
C VAL A 102 1.97 22.01 11.50
N GLY A 103 1.09 21.14 11.03
CA GLY A 103 -0.18 21.49 10.37
C GLY A 103 -0.02 22.05 8.95
N PHE A 104 1.15 21.90 8.32
CA PHE A 104 1.43 22.46 6.99
C PHE A 104 0.51 21.85 5.92
N MET A 105 0.37 20.52 5.89
CA MET A 105 -0.44 19.82 4.89
C MET A 105 -1.92 20.22 4.99
N GLY A 106 -2.51 20.14 6.19
CA GLY A 106 -3.89 20.54 6.42
C GLY A 106 -4.17 22.01 6.09
N ALA A 107 -3.25 22.92 6.43
CA ALA A 107 -3.37 24.34 6.10
C ALA A 107 -3.27 24.60 4.59
N PHE A 108 -2.32 23.96 3.91
CA PHE A 108 -2.14 24.05 2.46
C PHE A 108 -3.42 23.62 1.74
N MET A 109 -3.95 22.45 2.08
CA MET A 109 -5.14 21.88 1.44
C MET A 109 -6.38 22.77 1.66
N LYS A 110 -6.60 23.26 2.88
CA LYS A 110 -7.71 24.19 3.18
C LYS A 110 -7.58 25.49 2.41
N SER A 111 -6.39 26.09 2.41
CA SER A 111 -6.11 27.36 1.73
C SER A 111 -6.35 27.24 0.22
N THR A 112 -5.91 26.15 -0.40
CA THR A 112 -6.05 25.96 -1.84
C THR A 112 -7.49 25.68 -2.27
N ILE A 113 -8.32 25.00 -1.46
CA ILE A 113 -9.75 24.80 -1.77
C ILE A 113 -10.55 26.09 -1.52
N LEU A 114 -10.33 26.77 -0.39
CA LEU A 114 -11.07 27.98 -0.03
C LEU A 114 -10.70 29.19 -0.90
N GLY A 115 -9.48 29.23 -1.43
CA GLY A 115 -9.03 30.27 -2.36
C GLY A 115 -9.46 30.06 -3.81
N ALA A 116 -10.16 28.98 -4.14
CA ALA A 116 -10.57 28.67 -5.51
C ALA A 116 -11.80 29.49 -5.94
N PRO A 117 -11.84 30.03 -7.17
CA PRO A 117 -13.04 30.68 -7.69
C PRO A 117 -14.15 29.66 -7.96
N ASP A 118 -15.42 30.05 -7.80
CA ASP A 118 -16.62 29.19 -7.82
C ASP A 118 -16.71 28.20 -9.01
N TRP A 119 -16.20 28.62 -10.17
CA TRP A 119 -16.18 27.82 -11.39
C TRP A 119 -15.12 26.71 -11.35
N ALA A 120 -14.00 26.92 -10.64
CA ALA A 120 -12.87 26.00 -10.53
C ALA A 120 -12.93 25.09 -9.30
N VAL A 121 -13.85 25.33 -8.35
CA VAL A 121 -13.94 24.59 -7.08
C VAL A 121 -13.98 23.07 -7.27
N VAL A 122 -14.73 22.58 -8.27
CA VAL A 122 -14.81 21.13 -8.55
C VAL A 122 -13.45 20.57 -8.97
N PHE A 123 -12.75 21.29 -9.85
CA PHE A 123 -11.42 20.91 -10.31
C PHE A 123 -10.40 20.96 -9.16
N MET A 124 -10.45 22.00 -8.33
CA MET A 124 -9.53 22.18 -7.20
C MET A 124 -9.72 21.12 -6.12
N VAL A 125 -10.97 20.73 -5.82
CA VAL A 125 -11.26 19.62 -4.92
C VAL A 125 -10.67 18.31 -5.44
N MET A 126 -10.89 17.96 -6.70
CA MET A 126 -10.32 16.74 -7.28
C MET A 126 -8.79 16.79 -7.35
N PHE A 127 -8.22 17.94 -7.73
CA PHE A 127 -6.78 18.12 -7.80
C PHE A 127 -6.11 17.89 -6.44
N ILE A 128 -6.69 18.47 -5.37
CA ILE A 128 -6.18 18.30 -4.02
C ILE A 128 -6.46 16.90 -3.49
N GLY A 129 -7.58 16.28 -3.89
CA GLY A 129 -7.84 14.85 -3.68
C GLY A 129 -6.68 13.98 -4.16
N ILE A 130 -6.28 14.18 -5.42
CA ILE A 130 -5.20 13.41 -6.06
C ILE A 130 -3.87 13.67 -5.37
N CYS A 131 -3.55 14.95 -5.10
CA CYS A 131 -2.37 15.33 -4.33
C CYS A 131 -2.42 14.82 -2.88
N GLY A 132 -3.61 14.48 -2.37
CA GLY A 132 -3.86 13.95 -1.04
C GLY A 132 -3.17 12.61 -0.79
N ASN A 133 -2.85 11.83 -1.82
CA ASN A 133 -2.05 10.61 -1.68
C ASN A 133 -0.67 10.88 -1.05
N ILE A 134 -0.10 12.08 -1.25
CA ILE A 134 1.16 12.48 -0.60
C ILE A 134 0.93 12.82 0.88
N ALA A 135 -0.24 13.38 1.21
CA ALA A 135 -0.62 13.80 2.56
C ALA A 135 -1.14 12.65 3.45
N SER A 136 -1.22 11.42 2.92
CA SER A 136 -1.66 10.18 3.56
C SER A 136 -2.98 10.33 4.36
N ASP A 137 -2.90 10.73 5.63
CA ASP A 137 -4.01 10.63 6.59
C ASP A 137 -4.84 11.92 6.64
N ALA A 138 -4.22 13.09 6.44
CA ALA A 138 -4.92 14.37 6.49
C ALA A 138 -5.95 14.49 5.37
N ALA A 139 -5.60 13.98 4.19
CA ALA A 139 -6.41 14.12 2.98
C ALA A 139 -7.76 13.44 3.09
N ILE A 140 -7.78 12.17 3.47
CA ILE A 140 -9.01 11.39 3.49
C ILE A 140 -9.98 11.84 4.60
N VAL A 141 -9.45 12.44 5.67
CA VAL A 141 -10.24 12.94 6.81
C VAL A 141 -10.75 14.35 6.55
N ILE A 142 -9.97 15.21 5.88
CA ILE A 142 -10.29 16.65 5.75
C ILE A 142 -10.97 16.97 4.41
N ILE A 143 -10.53 16.40 3.29
CA ILE A 143 -11.00 16.81 1.95
C ILE A 143 -12.49 16.51 1.76
N PRO A 144 -13.00 15.27 2.00
CA PRO A 144 -14.40 14.97 1.73
C PRO A 144 -15.40 15.87 2.49
N PRO A 145 -15.27 16.09 3.83
CA PRO A 145 -16.20 16.96 4.54
C PRO A 145 -16.05 18.43 4.13
N LEU A 146 -14.82 18.92 3.91
CA LEU A 146 -14.58 20.30 3.49
C LEU A 146 -15.18 20.57 2.10
N ALA A 147 -15.01 19.65 1.16
CA ALA A 147 -15.61 19.74 -0.17
C ALA A 147 -17.15 19.72 -0.11
N GLY A 148 -17.73 18.86 0.73
CA GLY A 148 -19.18 18.84 0.95
C GLY A 148 -19.73 20.17 1.47
N ILE A 149 -19.06 20.77 2.44
CA ILE A 149 -19.42 22.08 3.02
C ILE A 149 -19.34 23.18 1.97
N ILE A 150 -18.26 23.23 1.18
CA ILE A 150 -18.08 24.26 0.15
C ILE A 150 -19.12 24.13 -0.96
N PHE A 151 -19.44 22.90 -1.38
CA PHE A 151 -20.51 22.68 -2.34
C PHE A 151 -21.86 23.16 -1.81
N MET A 152 -22.15 22.92 -0.52
CA MET A 152 -23.36 23.43 0.13
C MET A 152 -23.42 24.97 0.09
N TYR A 153 -22.31 25.65 0.40
CA TYR A 153 -22.24 27.12 0.37
C TYR A 153 -22.42 27.70 -1.04
N LEU A 154 -21.97 26.99 -2.07
CA LEU A 154 -22.12 27.39 -3.48
C LEU A 154 -23.49 27.01 -4.07
N GLY A 155 -24.43 26.52 -3.26
CA GLY A 155 -25.74 26.06 -3.72
C GLY A 155 -25.70 24.77 -4.56
N LYS A 156 -24.58 24.03 -4.53
CA LYS A 156 -24.40 22.73 -5.19
C LYS A 156 -24.71 21.58 -4.23
N HIS A 157 -24.94 20.39 -4.79
CA HIS A 157 -25.30 19.22 -3.98
C HIS A 157 -24.10 18.75 -3.11
N PRO A 158 -24.22 18.70 -1.76
CA PRO A 158 -23.09 18.39 -0.87
C PRO A 158 -22.49 17.00 -1.10
N LEU A 159 -23.33 15.99 -1.41
CA LEU A 159 -22.83 14.64 -1.71
C LEU A 159 -21.95 14.62 -2.97
N ALA A 160 -22.15 15.53 -3.92
CA ALA A 160 -21.29 15.62 -5.10
C ALA A 160 -19.90 16.15 -4.72
N GLY A 161 -19.81 17.07 -3.76
CA GLY A 161 -18.54 17.54 -3.21
C GLY A 161 -17.81 16.45 -2.44
N ILE A 162 -18.52 15.70 -1.59
CA ILE A 162 -17.96 14.55 -0.87
C ILE A 162 -17.44 13.50 -1.86
N ALA A 163 -18.24 13.15 -2.87
CA ALA A 163 -17.83 12.19 -3.89
C ALA A 163 -16.61 12.68 -4.69
N ALA A 164 -16.58 13.96 -5.08
CA ALA A 164 -15.45 14.53 -5.81
C ALA A 164 -14.16 14.56 -4.97
N GLY A 165 -14.27 14.90 -3.67
CA GLY A 165 -13.13 14.92 -2.75
C GLY A 165 -12.65 13.54 -2.30
N TYR A 166 -13.48 12.50 -2.46
CA TYR A 166 -13.10 11.11 -2.17
C TYR A 166 -12.60 10.36 -3.41
N ALA A 167 -13.11 10.72 -4.59
CA ALA A 167 -12.72 10.09 -5.86
C ALA A 167 -11.48 10.73 -6.49
N GLY A 168 -11.26 12.03 -6.25
CA GLY A 168 -9.97 12.66 -6.51
C GLY A 168 -8.96 12.18 -5.48
#